data_AF-A0A7Y2XZN4-F1
#
_entry.id   AF-A0A7Y2XZN4-F1
#
_cell.length_a   1.000
_cell.length_b   1.000
_cell.length_c   1.000
_cell.angle_alpha   90.00
_cell.angle_beta   90.00
_cell.angle_gamma   90.00
#
_symmetry.space_group_name_H-M   'P 1'
#
loop_
_entity.id
_entity.type
_entity.pdbx_description
1 polymer ?
#
loop_
_entity_poly.entity_id
_entity_poly.type
_entity_poly.pdbx_seq_one_letter_code
_entity_poly.pdbx_strand_id
1 'polypeptide(L)'
;MLYSSAQDWRDAPRRKVLVFGMSGLGKTHLSGLLRASGDWFHYSIDYRIGTRYLGELIADNAKAEAMKVPFLRDLLLSDSIYIGSNITFENLSPVATWLGKPGNPEKGGLPMAEYQRRQEAFRQGEIAALRDTGHFAERAQRLYG
;
A
#
# COMPACT_ATOMS: atom_id res chain seq x y z
N MET A 1 16.36 -15.81 16.80
CA MET A 1 15.99 -14.39 17.04
C MET A 1 17.15 -13.54 16.57
N LEU A 2 16.93 -12.35 15.97
CA LEU A 2 18.03 -11.52 15.44
C LEU A 2 18.93 -10.92 16.54
N TYR A 3 18.39 -10.76 17.75
CA TYR A 3 19.09 -10.25 18.93
C TYR A 3 18.77 -11.19 20.10
N SER A 4 19.76 -11.56 20.90
CA SER A 4 19.58 -12.52 22.01
C SER A 4 19.32 -11.82 23.35
N SER A 5 19.65 -10.53 23.45
CA SER A 5 19.38 -9.69 24.62
C SER A 5 18.99 -8.24 24.23
N ALA A 6 18.45 -7.48 25.20
CA ALA A 6 18.20 -6.06 25.01
C ALA A 6 19.49 -5.23 24.86
N GLN A 7 20.61 -5.72 25.41
CA GLN A 7 21.92 -5.10 25.23
C GLN A 7 22.42 -5.32 23.80
N ASP A 8 22.28 -6.54 23.27
CA ASP A 8 22.65 -6.87 21.88
C ASP A 8 21.92 -5.98 20.87
N TRP A 9 20.64 -5.67 21.12
CA TRP A 9 19.87 -4.75 20.27
C TRP A 9 20.36 -3.30 20.39
N ARG A 10 20.69 -2.83 21.60
CA ARG A 10 21.20 -1.47 21.82
C ARG A 10 22.59 -1.28 21.19
N ASP A 11 23.44 -2.30 21.26
CA ASP A 11 24.79 -2.28 20.72
C ASP A 11 24.84 -2.62 19.22
N ALA A 12 23.73 -3.07 18.64
CA ALA A 12 23.66 -3.37 17.22
C ALA A 12 23.94 -2.11 16.38
N PRO A 13 24.95 -2.14 15.48
CA PRO A 13 25.27 -0.99 14.63
C PRO A 13 24.14 -0.68 13.64
N ARG A 14 23.30 -1.68 13.32
CA ARG A 14 22.10 -1.55 12.50
C ARG A 14 20.94 -2.28 13.17
N ARG A 15 19.93 -1.52 13.56
CA ARG A 15 18.74 -2.04 14.23
C ARG A 15 17.65 -2.34 13.21
N LYS A 16 16.96 -3.47 13.39
CA LYS A 16 15.83 -3.88 12.55
C LYS A 16 14.60 -4.01 13.43
N VAL A 17 13.49 -3.41 13.00
CA VAL A 17 12.21 -3.43 13.72
C VAL A 17 11.10 -3.77 12.75
N LEU A 18 10.26 -4.74 13.12
CA LEU A 18 8.98 -5.02 12.48
C LEU A 18 7.88 -4.53 13.41
N VAL A 19 7.02 -3.65 12.90
CA VAL A 19 5.83 -3.19 13.63
C VAL A 19 4.61 -3.84 13.01
N PHE A 20 3.95 -4.71 13.76
CA PHE A 20 2.73 -5.40 13.35
C PHE A 20 1.61 -5.12 14.35
N GLY A 21 0.40 -4.87 13.84
CA GLY A 21 -0.76 -4.58 14.67
C GLY A 21 -1.93 -4.04 13.88
N MET A 22 -3.11 -4.04 14.48
CA MET A 22 -4.34 -3.54 13.86
C MET A 22 -4.31 -2.01 13.63
N SER A 23 -5.26 -1.52 12.83
CA SER A 23 -5.46 -0.08 12.64
C SER A 23 -5.70 0.62 13.98
N GLY A 24 -5.19 1.85 14.14
CA GLY A 24 -5.30 2.63 15.37
C GLY A 24 -4.26 2.35 16.46
N LEU A 25 -3.47 1.27 16.37
CA LEU A 25 -2.45 0.93 17.37
C LEU A 25 -1.13 1.73 17.26
N GLY A 26 -1.13 2.88 16.57
CA GLY A 26 0.03 3.79 16.53
C GLY A 26 1.17 3.43 15.56
N LYS A 27 0.99 2.46 14.64
CA LYS A 27 2.02 2.07 13.64
C LYS A 27 2.54 3.26 12.82
N THR A 28 1.62 4.07 12.30
CA THR A 28 1.94 5.27 11.50
C THR A 28 2.65 6.33 12.33
N HIS A 29 2.28 6.47 13.60
CA HIS A 29 2.94 7.41 14.51
C HIS A 29 4.39 7.01 14.78
N LEU A 30 4.64 5.74 15.15
CA LEU A 30 5.99 5.24 15.41
C LEU A 30 6.88 5.31 14.16
N SER A 31 6.37 4.87 13.00
CA SER A 31 7.11 4.95 11.74
C SER A 31 7.41 6.39 11.32
N GLY A 32 6.48 7.32 11.56
CA GLY A 32 6.68 8.75 11.36
C GLY A 32 7.84 9.30 12.21
N LEU A 33 7.86 8.99 13.50
CA LEU A 33 8.93 9.39 14.42
C LEU A 33 10.30 8.84 13.98
N LEU A 34 10.37 7.54 13.64
CA LEU A 34 11.62 6.92 13.20
C LEU A 34 12.13 7.54 11.90
N ARG A 35 11.25 7.78 10.92
CA ARG A 35 11.65 8.46 9.67
C ARG A 35 12.11 9.89 9.89
N ALA A 36 11.44 10.63 10.78
CA ALA A 36 11.78 12.02 11.07
C ALA A 36 13.19 12.18 11.67
N SER A 37 13.73 11.14 12.32
CA SER A 37 15.11 11.14 12.80
C SER A 37 16.16 11.12 11.67
N GLY A 38 15.80 10.69 10.46
CA GLY A 38 16.70 10.60 9.31
C GLY A 38 17.52 9.31 9.24
N ASP A 39 17.64 8.56 10.33
CA ASP A 39 18.50 7.38 10.43
C ASP A 39 17.80 6.06 10.04
N TRP A 40 16.52 6.11 9.69
CA TRP A 40 15.70 4.91 9.46
C TRP A 40 15.10 4.85 8.05
N PHE A 41 15.34 3.73 7.39
CA PHE A 41 14.57 3.33 6.22
C PHE A 41 13.21 2.76 6.64
N HIS A 42 12.15 3.32 6.07
CA HIS A 42 10.78 2.85 6.32
C HIS A 42 10.21 2.14 5.10
N TYR A 43 9.76 0.91 5.32
CA TYR A 43 9.05 0.10 4.35
C TYR A 43 7.64 -0.20 4.85
N SER A 44 6.64 0.45 4.25
CA SER A 44 5.23 0.19 4.54
C SER A 44 4.68 -0.85 3.57
N ILE A 45 4.14 -1.93 4.14
CA ILE A 45 3.48 -3.00 3.38
C ILE A 45 2.26 -2.46 2.67
N ASP A 46 1.38 -1.74 3.37
CA ASP A 46 0.14 -1.20 2.79
C ASP A 46 0.42 -0.24 1.63
N TYR A 47 1.40 0.65 1.81
CA TYR A 47 1.85 1.55 0.76
C TYR A 47 2.34 0.76 -0.46
N ARG A 48 3.15 -0.29 -0.22
CA ARG A 48 3.67 -1.12 -1.31
C ARG A 48 2.57 -1.86 -2.06
N ILE A 49 1.60 -2.44 -1.34
CA ILE A 49 0.44 -3.11 -1.94
C ILE A 49 -0.26 -2.14 -2.89
N GLY A 50 -0.59 -0.95 -2.39
CA GLY A 50 -1.29 0.07 -3.17
C GLY A 50 -0.51 0.56 -4.38
N THR A 51 0.78 0.90 -4.22
CA THR A 51 1.54 1.54 -5.30
C THR A 51 2.13 0.57 -6.30
N ARG A 52 2.50 -0.66 -5.88
CA ARG A 52 3.21 -1.61 -6.75
C ARG A 52 2.31 -2.71 -7.31
N TYR A 53 1.40 -3.24 -6.50
CA TYR A 53 0.66 -4.45 -6.85
C TYR A 53 -0.79 -4.18 -7.27
N LEU A 54 -1.41 -3.16 -6.68
CA LEU A 54 -2.80 -2.80 -6.98
C LEU A 54 -2.93 -1.47 -7.73
N GLY A 55 -1.83 -0.75 -7.98
CA GLY A 55 -1.86 0.62 -8.50
C GLY A 55 -2.62 0.74 -9.82
N GLU A 56 -2.33 -0.15 -10.78
CA GLU A 56 -3.03 -0.23 -12.06
C GLU A 56 -4.50 -0.62 -11.87
N LEU A 57 -4.80 -1.63 -11.06
CA LEU A 57 -6.17 -2.07 -10.80
C LEU A 57 -7.05 -0.97 -10.17
N ILE A 58 -6.47 -0.16 -9.29
CA ILE A 58 -7.13 0.99 -8.66
C ILE A 58 -7.37 2.09 -9.71
N ALA A 59 -6.36 2.42 -10.52
CA ALA A 59 -6.48 3.43 -11.57
C ALA A 59 -7.50 3.01 -12.63
N ASP A 60 -7.48 1.76 -13.05
CA ASP A 60 -8.38 1.22 -14.07
C ASP A 60 -9.83 1.15 -13.58
N ASN A 61 -10.06 0.84 -12.31
CA ASN A 61 -11.40 0.95 -11.73
C ASN A 61 -11.91 2.41 -11.78
N ALA A 62 -11.06 3.38 -11.44
CA ALA A 62 -11.44 4.80 -11.52
C ALA A 62 -11.69 5.26 -12.97
N LYS A 63 -10.87 4.82 -13.93
CA LYS A 63 -11.10 5.03 -15.36
C LYS A 63 -12.43 4.43 -15.79
N ALA A 64 -12.73 3.18 -15.41
CA ALA A 64 -13.97 2.51 -15.77
C ALA A 64 -15.22 3.26 -15.28
N GLU A 65 -15.17 3.84 -14.07
CA GLU A 65 -16.25 4.71 -13.58
C GLU A 65 -16.33 6.03 -14.36
N ALA A 66 -15.19 6.68 -14.65
CA ALA A 66 -15.16 7.90 -15.43
C ALA A 66 -15.67 7.70 -16.88
N MET A 67 -15.42 6.54 -17.49
CA MET A 67 -15.89 6.19 -18.83
C MET A 67 -17.42 6.13 -18.94
N LYS A 68 -18.15 6.00 -17.81
CA LYS A 68 -19.62 6.04 -17.79
C LYS A 68 -20.18 7.46 -17.97
N VAL A 69 -19.36 8.48 -17.74
CA VAL A 69 -19.73 9.90 -17.90
C VAL A 69 -19.23 10.36 -19.27
N PRO A 70 -20.11 10.65 -20.26
CA PRO A 70 -19.69 10.98 -21.63
C PRO A 70 -18.63 12.09 -21.72
N PHE A 71 -18.80 13.15 -20.92
CA PHE A 71 -17.82 14.25 -20.85
C PHE A 71 -16.42 13.77 -20.44
N LEU A 72 -16.31 12.96 -19.38
CA LEU A 72 -15.01 12.46 -18.91
C LEU A 72 -14.44 11.40 -19.87
N ARG A 73 -15.29 10.57 -20.45
CA ARG A 73 -14.91 9.57 -21.46
C ARG A 73 -14.22 10.23 -22.65
N ASP A 74 -14.83 11.27 -23.22
CA ASP A 74 -14.28 11.90 -24.42
C ASP A 74 -12.94 12.62 -24.13
N LEU A 75 -12.77 13.18 -22.92
CA LEU A 75 -11.50 13.73 -22.45
C LEU A 75 -10.42 12.64 -22.22
N LEU A 76 -10.78 11.48 -21.67
CA LEU A 76 -9.85 10.37 -21.47
C LEU A 76 -9.42 9.73 -22.80
N LEU A 77 -10.35 9.52 -23.74
CA LEU A 77 -10.06 8.92 -25.04
C LEU A 77 -9.22 9.81 -25.95
N SER A 78 -9.33 11.13 -25.79
CA SER A 78 -8.53 12.12 -26.51
C SER A 78 -7.18 12.41 -25.83
N ASP A 79 -6.84 11.71 -24.73
CA ASP A 79 -5.66 11.96 -23.90
C ASP A 79 -5.57 13.41 -23.36
N SER A 80 -6.72 14.07 -23.21
CA SER A 80 -6.82 15.43 -22.67
C SER A 80 -6.71 15.47 -21.14
N ILE A 81 -7.03 14.36 -20.47
CA ILE A 81 -6.89 14.16 -19.02
C ILE A 81 -6.35 12.76 -18.72
N TYR A 82 -5.75 12.59 -17.54
CA TYR A 82 -5.37 11.29 -17.01
C TYR A 82 -5.96 11.07 -15.61
N ILE A 83 -6.10 9.81 -15.21
CA ILE A 83 -6.53 9.41 -13.87
C ILE A 83 -5.39 8.64 -13.19
N GLY A 84 -4.95 9.16 -12.05
CA GLY A 84 -3.98 8.52 -11.17
C GLY A 84 -4.52 8.39 -9.74
N SER A 85 -4.08 7.36 -9.02
CA SER A 85 -4.36 7.22 -7.60
C SER A 85 -3.26 7.91 -6.78
N ASN A 86 -3.67 8.79 -5.87
CA ASN A 86 -2.74 9.42 -4.93
C ASN A 86 -2.69 8.61 -3.63
N ILE A 87 -1.80 7.61 -3.60
CA ILE A 87 -1.56 6.78 -2.42
C ILE A 87 -0.33 7.32 -1.70
N THR A 88 -0.49 7.60 -0.40
CA THR A 88 0.62 8.01 0.47
C THR A 88 0.69 7.09 1.69
N PHE A 89 1.70 7.26 2.55
CA PHE A 89 1.78 6.48 3.78
C PHE A 89 0.62 6.79 4.74
N GLU A 90 0.10 8.01 4.68
CA GLU A 90 -1.00 8.52 5.50
C GLU A 90 -2.37 8.35 4.82
N ASN A 91 -2.41 8.15 3.50
CA ASN A 91 -3.63 7.99 2.73
C ASN A 91 -3.65 6.69 1.92
N LEU A 92 -4.29 5.68 2.50
CA LEU A 92 -4.56 4.38 1.87
C LEU A 92 -6.01 4.27 1.35
N SER A 93 -6.75 5.38 1.34
CA SER A 93 -8.16 5.38 0.90
C SER A 93 -8.37 4.78 -0.49
N PRO A 94 -7.50 5.02 -1.51
CA PRO A 94 -7.69 4.40 -2.82
C PRO A 94 -7.70 2.87 -2.79
N VAL A 95 -6.87 2.26 -1.93
CA VAL A 95 -6.83 0.80 -1.73
C VAL A 95 -8.12 0.31 -1.10
N ALA A 96 -8.57 0.98 -0.03
CA ALA A 96 -9.81 0.62 0.67
C ALA A 96 -11.06 0.79 -0.22
N THR A 97 -11.13 1.86 -1.00
CA THR A 97 -12.20 2.11 -1.97
C THR A 97 -12.23 1.03 -3.04
N TRP A 98 -11.07 0.63 -3.56
CA TRP A 98 -11.01 -0.44 -4.55
C TRP A 98 -11.40 -1.79 -3.96
N LEU A 99 -10.91 -2.15 -2.76
CA LEU A 99 -11.32 -3.39 -2.09
C LEU A 99 -12.85 -3.47 -1.91
N GLY A 100 -13.46 -2.35 -1.51
CA GLY A 100 -14.91 -2.24 -1.35
C GLY A 100 -15.46 -3.12 -0.24
N LYS A 101 -16.77 -3.35 -0.27
CA LYS A 101 -17.50 -4.21 0.68
C LYS A 101 -18.50 -5.07 -0.08
N PRO A 102 -18.72 -6.33 0.31
CA PRO A 102 -19.77 -7.14 -0.29
C PRO A 102 -21.14 -6.53 0.03
N GLY A 103 -22.06 -6.49 -0.94
CA GLY A 103 -23.40 -5.94 -0.73
C GLY A 103 -24.16 -5.63 -2.01
N ASN A 104 -25.28 -4.92 -1.88
CA ASN A 104 -26.11 -4.51 -3.02
C ASN A 104 -25.35 -3.47 -3.88
N PRO A 105 -25.12 -3.74 -5.19
CA PRO A 105 -24.52 -2.78 -6.12
C PRO A 105 -25.21 -1.42 -6.19
N GLU A 106 -26.53 -1.38 -6.09
CA GLU A 106 -27.31 -0.12 -6.10
C GLU A 106 -27.07 0.74 -4.86
N LYS A 107 -26.52 0.15 -3.78
CA LYS A 107 -26.14 0.83 -2.54
C LYS A 107 -24.63 0.95 -2.38
N GLY A 108 -23.86 0.77 -3.46
CA GLY A 108 -22.39 0.86 -3.46
C GLY A 108 -21.67 -0.38 -2.92
N GLY A 109 -22.36 -1.52 -2.80
CA GLY A 109 -21.73 -2.81 -2.49
C GLY A 109 -21.20 -3.53 -3.72
N LEU A 110 -20.37 -4.55 -3.52
CA LEU A 110 -19.87 -5.42 -4.58
C LEU A 110 -20.61 -6.76 -4.58
N PRO A 111 -20.89 -7.35 -5.76
CA PRO A 111 -21.25 -8.76 -5.85
C PRO A 111 -20.17 -9.61 -5.17
N MET A 112 -20.58 -10.67 -4.45
CA MET A 112 -19.66 -11.47 -3.63
C MET A 112 -18.46 -12.01 -4.42
N ALA A 113 -18.69 -12.48 -5.66
CA ALA A 113 -17.62 -12.99 -6.52
C ALA A 113 -16.56 -11.91 -6.84
N GLU A 114 -16.99 -10.67 -7.09
CA GLU A 114 -16.08 -9.56 -7.36
C GLU A 114 -15.32 -9.16 -6.09
N TYR A 115 -16.01 -9.09 -4.95
CA TYR A 115 -15.36 -8.85 -3.66
C TYR A 115 -14.28 -9.90 -3.36
N GLN A 116 -14.59 -11.20 -3.54
CA GLN A 116 -13.61 -12.29 -3.34
C GLN A 116 -12.40 -12.16 -4.27
N ARG A 117 -12.62 -11.82 -5.54
CA ARG A 117 -11.55 -11.58 -6.50
C ARG A 117 -10.62 -10.45 -6.05
N ARG A 118 -11.18 -9.34 -5.55
CA ARG A 118 -10.41 -8.20 -5.03
C ARG A 118 -9.65 -8.54 -3.74
N GLN A 119 -10.27 -9.29 -2.83
CA GLN A 119 -9.62 -9.79 -1.62
C GLN A 119 -8.44 -10.72 -1.94
N GLU A 120 -8.59 -11.59 -2.94
CA GLU A 120 -7.50 -12.46 -3.38
C GLU A 120 -6.33 -11.67 -3.97
N ALA A 121 -6.61 -10.69 -4.84
CA ALA A 121 -5.58 -9.81 -5.37
C ALA A 121 -4.83 -9.04 -4.27
N PHE A 122 -5.56 -8.55 -3.25
CA PHE A 122 -4.94 -7.91 -2.08
C PHE A 122 -4.05 -8.88 -1.30
N ARG A 123 -4.51 -10.10 -1.05
CA ARG A 123 -3.72 -11.16 -0.38
C ARG A 123 -2.43 -11.47 -1.15
N GLN A 124 -2.50 -11.57 -2.47
CA GLN A 124 -1.32 -11.77 -3.31
C GLN A 124 -0.37 -10.58 -3.25
N GLY A 125 -0.90 -9.36 -3.30
CA GLY A 125 -0.13 -8.13 -3.12
C GLY A 125 0.57 -8.08 -1.77
N GLU A 126 -0.10 -8.48 -0.69
CA GLU A 126 0.47 -8.54 0.66
C GLU A 126 1.63 -9.53 0.75
N ILE A 127 1.44 -10.76 0.25
CA ILE A 127 2.51 -11.77 0.21
C ILE A 127 3.71 -11.27 -0.59
N ALA A 128 3.47 -10.67 -1.75
CA ALA A 128 4.54 -10.13 -2.59
C ALA A 128 5.25 -8.94 -1.93
N ALA A 129 4.51 -8.03 -1.31
CA ALA A 129 5.06 -6.89 -0.57
C ALA A 129 5.92 -7.33 0.62
N LEU A 130 5.57 -8.41 1.30
CA LEU A 130 6.39 -9.02 2.35
C LEU A 130 7.69 -9.61 1.79
N ARG A 131 7.62 -10.31 0.64
CA ARG A 131 8.81 -10.87 -0.03
C ARG A 131 9.77 -9.80 -0.56
N ASP A 132 9.25 -8.65 -0.93
CA ASP A 132 10.04 -7.48 -1.37
C ASP A 132 10.93 -6.89 -0.26
N THR A 133 10.67 -7.17 1.02
CA THR A 133 11.39 -6.56 2.17
C THR A 133 12.90 -6.78 2.13
N GLY A 134 13.34 -7.98 1.76
CA GLY A 134 14.77 -8.31 1.63
C GLY A 134 15.43 -7.47 0.53
N HIS A 135 14.81 -7.45 -0.65
CA HIS A 135 15.28 -6.64 -1.77
C HIS A 135 15.32 -5.15 -1.44
N PHE A 136 14.31 -4.64 -0.73
CA PHE A 136 14.30 -3.25 -0.26
C PHE A 136 15.47 -2.96 0.68
N ALA A 137 15.71 -3.82 1.67
CA ALA A 137 16.79 -3.64 2.64
C ALA A 137 18.17 -3.67 1.96
N GLU A 138 18.41 -4.63 1.05
CA GLU A 138 19.64 -4.71 0.27
C GLU A 138 19.85 -3.49 -0.60
N ARG A 139 18.79 -3.02 -1.27
CA ARG A 139 18.86 -1.83 -2.12
C ARG A 139 19.13 -0.56 -1.31
N ALA A 140 18.48 -0.40 -0.16
CA ALA A 140 18.72 0.74 0.73
C ALA A 140 20.18 0.77 1.19
N GLN A 141 20.68 -0.37 1.69
CA GLN A 141 22.07 -0.53 2.12
C GLN A 141 23.08 -0.24 0.99
N ARG A 142 22.82 -0.75 -0.22
CA ARG A 142 23.71 -0.57 -1.36
C ARG A 142 23.78 0.88 -1.84
N LEU A 143 22.67 1.61 -1.76
CA LEU A 143 22.58 2.97 -2.27
C LEU A 143 22.96 4.04 -1.25
N TYR A 144 22.76 3.77 0.05
CA TYR A 144 22.83 4.80 1.08
C TYR A 144 23.75 4.46 2.27
N GLY A 145 24.31 3.24 2.35
CA GLY A 145 25.19 2.82 3.46
C GLY A 145 24.45 2.15 4.62
#